data_AF-A0A644YDQ2-F1
#
_entry.id   AF-A0A644YDQ2-F1
#
_cell.length_a   1.000
_cell.length_b   1.000
_cell.length_c   1.000
_cell.angle_alpha   90.00
_cell.angle_beta   90.00
_cell.angle_gamma   90.00
#
_symmetry.space_group_name_H-M   'P 1'
#
loop_
_entity.id
_entity.type
_entity.pdbx_description
1 polymer ?
#
loop_
_entity_poly.entity_id
_entity_poly.type
_entity_poly.pdbx_seq_one_letter_code
_entity_poly.pdbx_strand_id
1 'polypeptide(L)'
;MYAGTLSLEKELTAVEWDSMQSGDVLIRGGSPGHAVIVVDMIVNETTGEKRFLLAQSYMPAQEIQVLINPDNNDISPWYSLDCSDEIHTPEWNFRKSNLKRFE
;
A
#
# COMPACT_ATOMS: atom_id res chain seq x y z
N MET A 1 7.04 -8.29 21.35
CA MET A 1 7.51 -6.97 20.87
C MET A 1 6.27 -6.24 20.36
N TYR A 2 6.00 -5.06 20.88
CA TYR A 2 4.86 -4.21 20.51
C TYR A 2 5.40 -3.00 19.71
N ALA A 3 4.55 -2.35 18.90
CA ALA A 3 4.93 -1.30 17.95
C ALA A 3 5.77 -1.73 16.72
N GLY A 4 5.62 -2.99 16.27
CA GLY A 4 6.18 -3.48 15.00
C GLY A 4 5.08 -3.89 14.00
N THR A 5 5.44 -4.27 12.79
CA THR A 5 4.49 -4.72 11.75
C THR A 5 3.65 -5.91 12.21
N LEU A 6 4.19 -6.81 13.03
CA LEU A 6 3.46 -7.96 13.60
C LEU A 6 2.32 -7.55 14.55
N SER A 7 2.51 -6.52 15.37
CA SER A 7 1.45 -6.01 16.25
C SER A 7 0.48 -5.14 15.47
N LEU A 8 0.99 -4.27 14.61
CA LEU A 8 0.20 -3.37 13.78
C LEU A 8 -0.76 -4.15 12.86
N GLU A 9 -0.29 -5.22 12.22
CA GLU A 9 -1.14 -6.07 11.36
C GLU A 9 -2.34 -6.67 12.10
N LYS A 10 -2.22 -6.91 13.41
CA LYS A 10 -3.30 -7.46 14.26
C LYS A 10 -4.27 -6.39 14.75
N GLU A 11 -3.85 -5.13 14.78
CA GLU A 11 -4.67 -3.99 15.18
C GLU A 11 -5.48 -3.41 14.02
N LEU A 12 -5.04 -3.64 12.79
CA LEU A 12 -5.73 -3.18 11.59
C LEU A 12 -6.80 -4.19 11.11
N THR A 13 -7.94 -3.68 10.66
CA THR A 13 -9.02 -4.46 10.06
C THR A 13 -8.80 -4.60 8.55
N ALA A 14 -9.07 -5.78 7.99
CA ALA A 14 -8.96 -6.03 6.56
C ALA A 14 -9.93 -5.15 5.74
N VAL A 15 -9.49 -4.68 4.59
CA VAL A 15 -10.27 -3.85 3.67
C VAL A 15 -10.38 -4.54 2.32
N GLU A 16 -11.59 -4.55 1.76
CA GLU A 16 -11.82 -5.01 0.39
C GLU A 16 -11.07 -4.13 -0.60
N TRP A 17 -10.36 -4.73 -1.56
CA TRP A 17 -9.45 -4.02 -2.47
C TRP A 17 -10.12 -2.84 -3.20
N ASP A 18 -11.34 -3.04 -3.69
CA ASP A 18 -12.07 -2.01 -4.45
C ASP A 18 -12.66 -0.89 -3.56
N SER A 19 -12.58 -1.06 -2.24
CA SER A 19 -12.96 -0.07 -1.22
C SER A 19 -11.77 0.67 -0.63
N MET A 20 -10.59 0.55 -1.26
CA MET A 20 -9.38 1.28 -0.89
C MET A 20 -9.64 2.78 -0.78
N GLN A 21 -9.03 3.41 0.22
CA GLN A 21 -9.00 4.86 0.40
C GLN A 21 -7.63 5.33 0.90
N SER A 22 -7.35 6.64 0.80
CA SER A 22 -6.16 7.24 1.41
C SER A 22 -6.13 7.00 2.93
N GLY A 23 -4.97 6.58 3.44
CA GLY A 23 -4.78 6.14 4.83
C GLY A 23 -4.77 4.62 5.01
N ASP A 24 -5.19 3.85 4.01
CA ASP A 24 -5.07 2.39 4.04
C ASP A 24 -3.62 1.93 4.01
N VAL A 25 -3.36 0.78 4.60
CA VAL A 25 -2.01 0.23 4.75
C VAL A 25 -1.95 -1.14 4.08
N LEU A 26 -1.01 -1.30 3.17
CA LEU A 26 -0.56 -2.62 2.74
C LEU A 26 0.47 -3.11 3.74
N ILE A 27 0.14 -4.17 4.48
CA ILE A 27 0.96 -4.65 5.59
C ILE A 27 1.17 -6.16 5.55
N ARG A 28 2.42 -6.57 5.77
CA ARG A 28 2.81 -7.95 6.07
C ARG A 28 3.49 -7.97 7.43
N GLY A 29 2.81 -8.49 8.45
CA GLY A 29 3.37 -8.58 9.79
C GLY A 29 4.48 -9.61 9.87
N GLY A 30 5.54 -9.31 10.64
CA GLY A 30 6.66 -10.23 10.81
C GLY A 30 7.91 -9.59 11.39
N SER A 31 9.01 -10.37 11.41
CA SER A 31 10.36 -9.92 11.75
C SER A 31 11.36 -10.68 10.85
N PRO A 32 11.58 -10.23 9.61
CA PRO A 32 11.17 -8.94 9.05
C PRO A 32 9.69 -8.94 8.61
N GLY A 33 9.08 -7.76 8.66
CA GLY A 33 7.79 -7.45 8.04
C GLY A 33 7.84 -6.02 7.53
N HIS A 34 6.85 -5.62 6.73
CA HIS A 34 6.85 -4.30 6.10
C HIS A 34 5.45 -3.73 5.99
N ALA A 35 5.37 -2.40 5.94
CA ALA A 35 4.13 -1.66 5.79
C ALA A 35 4.36 -0.47 4.85
N VAL A 36 3.40 -0.25 3.95
CA VAL A 36 3.34 0.93 3.08
C VAL A 36 1.94 1.51 3.14
N ILE A 37 1.81 2.83 3.05
CA ILE A 37 0.54 3.55 3.21
C ILE A 37 0.06 4.14 1.89
N VAL A 38 -1.23 4.05 1.63
CA VAL A 38 -1.90 4.74 0.53
C VAL A 38 -1.99 6.22 0.90
N VAL A 39 -1.26 7.08 0.18
CA VAL A 39 -1.21 8.52 0.50
C VAL A 39 -2.19 9.35 -0.32
N ASP A 40 -2.58 8.86 -1.49
CA ASP A 40 -3.53 9.55 -2.36
C ASP A 40 -4.21 8.58 -3.33
N MET A 41 -5.37 8.99 -3.84
CA MET A 41 -6.13 8.27 -4.86
C MET A 41 -6.77 9.23 -5.87
N ILE A 42 -6.73 8.84 -7.14
CA ILE A 42 -7.33 9.60 -8.24
C ILE A 42 -8.28 8.73 -9.05
N VAL A 43 -9.25 9.38 -9.69
CA VAL A 43 -10.21 8.73 -10.59
C VAL A 43 -10.21 9.49 -11.91
N ASN A 44 -10.05 8.76 -13.02
CA ASN A 44 -10.27 9.32 -14.34
C ASN A 44 -11.77 9.53 -14.54
N GLU A 45 -12.22 10.79 -14.70
CA GLU A 45 -13.64 11.13 -14.82
C GLU A 45 -14.32 10.53 -16.06
N THR A 46 -13.57 10.24 -17.13
CA THR A 46 -14.11 9.70 -18.38
C THR A 46 -14.16 8.18 -18.37
N THR A 47 -13.09 7.51 -17.90
CA THR A 47 -12.97 6.04 -17.95
C THR A 47 -13.39 5.36 -16.64
N GLY A 48 -13.45 6.11 -15.54
CA GLY A 48 -13.65 5.55 -14.19
C GLY A 48 -12.42 4.85 -13.63
N GLU A 49 -11.29 4.84 -14.34
CA GLU A 49 -10.04 4.22 -13.88
C GLU A 49 -9.58 4.85 -12.57
N LYS A 50 -9.38 4.02 -11.54
CA LYS A 50 -8.87 4.45 -10.24
C LYS A 50 -7.40 4.12 -10.12
N ARG A 51 -6.62 5.07 -9.60
CA ARG A 51 -5.20 4.88 -9.28
C ARG A 51 -4.89 5.33 -7.87
N PHE A 52 -3.81 4.80 -7.30
CA PHE A 52 -3.37 5.11 -5.94
C PHE A 52 -1.86 5.35 -5.87
N LEU A 53 -1.43 6.13 -4.89
CA LEU A 53 -0.02 6.34 -4.54
C LEU A 53 0.33 5.65 -3.24
N LEU A 54 1.52 5.06 -3.21
CA LEU A 54 2.08 4.46 -2.02
C LEU A 54 3.25 5.28 -1.48
N ALA A 55 3.37 5.34 -0.16
CA ALA A 55 4.57 5.82 0.51
C ALA A 55 5.07 4.79 1.52
N GLN A 56 6.37 4.76 1.75
CA GLN A 56 7.00 3.96 2.78
C GLN A 56 7.89 4.81 3.68
N SER A 57 8.25 4.22 4.82
CA SER A 57 9.41 4.63 5.62
C SER A 57 10.09 3.37 6.17
N TYR A 58 11.30 3.54 6.68
CA TYR A 58 12.01 2.48 7.40
C TYR A 58 11.54 2.39 8.85
N MET A 59 11.94 1.34 9.57
CA MET A 59 11.71 1.25 11.02
C MET A 59 13.07 1.20 11.72
N PRO A 60 13.46 2.26 12.49
CA PRO A 60 12.70 3.48 12.76
C PRO A 60 12.57 4.40 11.53
N ALA A 61 11.46 5.15 11.46
CA ALA A 61 11.17 6.06 10.34
C ALA A 61 12.17 7.22 10.34
N GLN A 62 12.95 7.33 9.27
CA GLN A 62 13.94 8.41 9.09
C GLN A 62 13.51 9.35 7.96
N GLU A 63 12.99 8.78 6.88
CA GLU A 63 12.55 9.49 5.68
C GLU A 63 11.27 8.83 5.14
N ILE A 64 10.38 9.64 4.58
CA ILE A 64 9.17 9.16 3.89
C ILE A 64 9.43 9.29 2.39
N GLN A 65 9.28 8.19 1.65
CA GLN A 65 9.45 8.17 0.20
C GLN A 65 8.17 7.73 -0.49
N VAL A 66 7.79 8.42 -1.58
CA VAL A 66 6.79 7.92 -2.53
C VAL A 66 7.40 6.80 -3.34
N LEU A 67 6.69 5.68 -3.47
CA LEU A 67 7.17 4.50 -4.16
C LEU A 67 6.91 4.60 -5.66
N ILE A 68 7.96 4.42 -6.45
CA ILE A 68 7.82 4.22 -7.90
C ILE A 68 7.08 2.91 -8.16
N ASN A 69 6.25 2.87 -9.20
CA ASN A 69 5.63 1.65 -9.70
C ASN A 69 6.62 0.93 -10.63
N PRO A 70 7.18 -0.23 -10.24
CA PRO A 70 8.15 -0.95 -11.07
C PRO A 70 7.52 -1.66 -12.27
N ASP A 71 6.21 -1.94 -12.23
CA ASP A 71 5.51 -2.70 -13.27
C ASP A 71 5.08 -1.82 -14.45
N ASN A 72 4.96 -0.51 -14.25
CA ASN A 72 4.48 0.40 -15.30
C ASN A 72 5.11 1.80 -15.20
N ASN A 73 6.12 2.05 -16.03
CA ASN A 73 6.83 3.33 -16.10
C ASN A 73 5.97 4.50 -16.60
N ASP A 74 4.95 4.25 -17.43
CA ASP A 74 4.16 5.32 -18.06
C ASP A 74 3.23 6.01 -17.05
N ILE A 75 2.81 5.28 -16.01
CA ILE A 75 1.94 5.80 -14.95
C ILE A 75 2.69 6.01 -13.63
N SER A 76 3.92 5.53 -13.50
CA SER A 76 4.74 5.66 -12.29
C SER A 76 4.83 7.13 -11.84
N PRO A 77 4.65 7.45 -10.55
CA PRO A 77 4.60 6.53 -9.40
C PRO A 77 3.22 5.93 -9.07
N TRP A 78 2.21 6.15 -9.92
CA TRP A 78 0.86 5.66 -9.67
C TRP A 78 0.71 4.16 -9.91
N TYR A 79 -0.15 3.53 -9.12
CA TYR A 79 -0.59 2.15 -9.26
C TYR A 79 -2.05 2.12 -9.70
N SER A 80 -2.42 1.17 -10.56
CA SER A 80 -3.82 0.96 -10.95
C SER A 80 -4.54 0.12 -9.89
N LEU A 81 -5.78 0.49 -9.56
CA LEU A 81 -6.65 -0.35 -8.75
C LEU A 81 -7.10 -1.60 -9.52
N ASP A 82 -7.20 -1.50 -10.85
CA ASP A 82 -7.37 -2.64 -11.75
C ASP A 82 -5.99 -3.25 -12.05
N CYS A 83 -5.53 -4.09 -11.13
CA CYS A 83 -4.23 -4.77 -11.20
C CYS A 83 -4.34 -6.25 -10.79
N SER A 84 -3.24 -6.98 -10.97
CA SER A 84 -3.11 -8.37 -10.51
C SER A 84 -3.20 -8.49 -8.98
N ASP A 85 -3.33 -9.70 -8.45
CA ASP A 85 -3.33 -9.92 -6.99
C ASP A 85 -2.03 -9.47 -6.32
N GLU A 86 -0.90 -9.59 -7.03
CA GLU A 86 0.40 -9.17 -6.53
C GLU A 86 0.67 -7.70 -6.84
N ILE A 87 1.12 -6.98 -5.82
CA ILE A 87 1.46 -5.56 -5.87
C ILE A 87 2.97 -5.47 -5.68
N HIS A 88 3.70 -5.22 -6.76
CA HIS A 88 5.15 -5.05 -6.69
C HIS A 88 5.51 -3.64 -6.28
N THR A 89 6.35 -3.52 -5.26
CA THR A 89 6.99 -2.25 -4.92
C THR A 89 8.50 -2.42 -5.02
N PRO A 90 9.31 -1.35 -4.99
CA PRO A 90 10.76 -1.45 -5.15
C PRO A 90 11.46 -2.45 -4.21
N GLU A 91 10.93 -2.65 -3.00
CA GLU A 91 11.56 -3.48 -1.97
C GLU A 91 10.71 -4.66 -1.50
N TRP A 92 9.38 -4.50 -1.45
CA TRP A 92 8.48 -5.50 -0.87
C TRP A 92 7.26 -5.73 -1.74
N ASN A 93 6.97 -7.00 -1.99
CA ASN A 93 5.74 -7.38 -2.68
C ASN A 93 4.62 -7.65 -1.67
N PHE A 94 3.44 -7.16 -2.02
CA PHE A 94 2.21 -7.34 -1.27
C PHE A 94 1.19 -8.11 -2.11
N ARG A 95 0.13 -8.57 -1.46
CA ARG A 95 -1.10 -9.04 -2.11
C ARG A 95 -2.24 -8.09 -1.80
N LYS A 96 -3.31 -8.12 -2.61
CA LYS A 96 -4.53 -7.34 -2.32
C LYS A 96 -5.08 -7.61 -0.91
N SER A 97 -4.98 -8.86 -0.45
CA SER A 97 -5.35 -9.29 0.92
C SER A 97 -4.50 -8.69 2.05
N ASN A 98 -3.41 -8.00 1.74
CA ASN A 98 -2.61 -7.26 2.72
C ASN A 98 -3.16 -5.86 3.00
N LEU A 99 -4.22 -5.41 2.30
CA LEU A 99 -4.84 -4.11 2.51
C LEU A 99 -5.65 -4.10 3.81
N LYS A 100 -5.30 -3.18 4.72
CA LYS A 100 -5.95 -3.01 6.01
C LYS A 100 -6.07 -1.53 6.40
N ARG A 101 -6.90 -1.22 7.40
CA ARG A 101 -7.15 0.14 7.90
C ARG A 101 -7.39 0.14 9.42
N PHE A 102 -7.12 1.26 10.09
CA PHE A 102 -7.58 1.50 11.46
C PHE A 102 -9.09 1.75 11.48
N GLU A 103 -9.79 1.20 12.47
CA GLU A 103 -11.19 1.57 12.77
C GLU A 103 -11.29 2.88 13.54
#